data_AF-X1MWX5-F1
#
_entry.id   AF-X1MWX5-F1
#
_cell.length_a   1.000
_cell.length_b   1.000
_cell.length_c   1.000
_cell.angle_alpha   90.00
_cell.angle_beta   90.00
_cell.angle_gamma   90.00
#
_symmetry.space_group_name_H-M   'P 1'
#
loop_
_entity.id
_entity.type
_entity.pdbx_description
1 polymer ?
#
loop_
_entity_poly.entity_id
_entity_poly.type
_entity_poly.pdbx_seq_one_letter_code
_entity_poly.pdbx_strand_id
1 'polypeptide(L)'
;MSAILTKTSGESTKEFADKWLFKPLGIKDYHWRKSEDGIYHGGSDIFLTPRDMAKFGYLFLNNGQWNEKQIVPKEWVKKSTTKKVNIPADDLYATGLNYGYWWWIQEKAYMAWGAGGQYIIVSPDLNLVVVFTADGFDNINLYEIFMKLFLVDNIYSAVKSEMPLPADPSALKELDNILKELENPKEISITKLPKIGTTISKNNYTFETNDVGFQSTSFKFSNNICVWEYYIGGHGITLQVGMNGNYLI
;
A
#
# COMPACT_ATOMS: atom_id res chain seq x y z
N MET A 1 -7.27 11.01 20.70
CA MET A 1 -8.64 11.12 20.15
C MET A 1 -9.41 9.80 20.23
N SER A 2 -8.81 8.64 19.91
CA SER A 2 -9.46 7.32 20.00
C SER A 2 -10.14 7.04 21.34
N ALA A 3 -9.47 7.28 22.47
CA ALA A 3 -10.07 7.05 23.78
C ALA A 3 -11.34 7.89 24.01
N ILE A 4 -11.37 9.14 23.52
CA ILE A 4 -12.55 10.01 23.58
C ILE A 4 -13.66 9.46 22.68
N LEU A 5 -13.33 9.06 21.44
CA LEU A 5 -14.30 8.46 20.52
C LEU A 5 -14.91 7.20 21.14
N THR A 6 -14.08 6.30 21.69
CA THR A 6 -14.54 5.08 22.34
C THR A 6 -15.47 5.39 23.51
N LYS A 7 -15.09 6.33 24.37
CA LYS A 7 -15.91 6.71 25.54
C LYS A 7 -17.24 7.37 25.15
N THR A 8 -17.25 8.20 24.11
CA THR A 8 -18.43 9.00 23.73
C THR A 8 -19.40 8.25 22.82
N SER A 9 -18.90 7.35 21.96
CA SER A 9 -19.73 6.53 21.08
C SER A 9 -20.22 5.24 21.74
N GLY A 10 -19.50 4.72 22.76
CA GLY A 10 -19.75 3.40 23.32
C GLY A 10 -19.28 2.25 22.43
N GLU A 11 -18.70 2.54 21.26
CA GLU A 11 -18.14 1.58 20.30
C GLU A 11 -16.61 1.73 20.31
N SER A 12 -15.84 0.67 20.09
CA SER A 12 -14.38 0.82 19.89
C SER A 12 -14.10 1.64 18.62
N THR A 13 -12.93 2.30 18.57
CA THR A 13 -12.53 3.08 17.38
C THR A 13 -12.58 2.24 16.09
N LYS A 14 -12.21 0.95 16.16
CA LYS A 14 -12.31 0.02 15.03
C LYS A 14 -13.76 -0.21 14.61
N GLU A 15 -14.67 -0.51 15.54
CA GLU A 15 -16.09 -0.75 15.22
C GLU A 15 -16.76 0.49 14.63
N PHE A 16 -16.45 1.66 15.19
CA PHE A 16 -16.93 2.94 14.68
C PHE A 16 -16.43 3.18 13.25
N ALA A 17 -15.14 2.98 13.00
CA ALA A 17 -14.55 3.12 11.66
C ALA A 17 -15.13 2.09 10.67
N ASP A 18 -15.32 0.83 11.08
CA ASP A 18 -15.95 -0.20 10.26
C ASP A 18 -17.33 0.22 9.78
N LYS A 19 -18.17 0.69 10.72
CA LYS A 19 -19.55 1.06 10.46
C LYS A 19 -19.68 2.28 9.57
N TRP A 20 -18.91 3.33 9.86
CA TRP A 20 -19.10 4.64 9.26
C TRP A 20 -18.15 4.97 8.12
N LEU A 21 -17.04 4.24 7.99
CA LEU A 21 -15.98 4.54 7.01
C LEU A 21 -15.61 3.32 6.15
N PHE A 22 -15.06 2.26 6.76
CA PHE A 22 -14.46 1.15 6.00
C PHE A 22 -15.48 0.30 5.25
N LYS A 23 -16.60 -0.10 5.87
CA LYS A 23 -17.65 -0.84 5.15
C LYS A 23 -18.24 -0.04 3.97
N PRO A 24 -18.60 1.26 4.13
CA PRO A 24 -19.01 2.07 2.98
C PRO A 24 -17.99 2.14 1.85
N LEU A 25 -16.69 2.19 2.17
CA LEU A 25 -15.59 2.19 1.20
C LEU A 25 -15.27 0.79 0.64
N GLY A 26 -15.88 -0.27 1.17
CA GLY A 26 -15.55 -1.65 0.83
C GLY A 26 -14.12 -2.04 1.22
N ILE A 27 -13.59 -1.49 2.31
CA ILE A 27 -12.32 -1.89 2.92
C ILE A 27 -12.64 -3.05 3.88
N LYS A 28 -12.01 -4.21 3.64
CA LYS A 28 -12.32 -5.46 4.36
C LYS A 28 -11.10 -6.04 5.07
N ASP A 29 -9.94 -6.00 4.43
CA ASP A 29 -8.72 -6.63 4.91
C ASP A 29 -7.77 -5.57 5.47
N TYR A 30 -7.84 -5.37 6.78
CA TYR A 30 -6.96 -4.46 7.49
C TYR A 30 -6.63 -4.97 8.89
N HIS A 31 -5.49 -4.54 9.40
CA HIS A 31 -5.09 -4.77 10.78
C HIS A 31 -4.94 -3.43 11.48
N TRP A 32 -5.36 -3.34 12.74
CA TRP A 32 -5.22 -2.11 13.52
C TRP A 32 -4.79 -2.49 14.94
N ARG A 33 -3.60 -2.03 15.35
CA ARG A 33 -3.11 -2.31 16.70
C ARG A 33 -3.91 -1.55 17.75
N LYS A 34 -4.01 -2.18 18.92
CA LYS A 34 -4.58 -1.61 20.13
C LYS A 34 -3.61 -1.76 21.29
N SER A 35 -3.68 -0.85 22.23
CA SER A 35 -2.96 -0.92 23.50
C SER A 35 -3.54 -1.99 24.43
N GLU A 36 -2.82 -2.30 25.51
CA GLU A 36 -3.22 -3.30 26.50
C GLU A 36 -4.55 -2.95 27.19
N ASP A 37 -4.85 -1.66 27.35
CA ASP A 37 -6.12 -1.15 27.87
C ASP A 37 -7.29 -1.21 26.85
N GLY A 38 -7.05 -1.77 25.66
CA GLY A 38 -8.07 -2.05 24.65
C GLY A 38 -8.34 -0.90 23.68
N ILE A 39 -7.59 0.20 23.74
CA ILE A 39 -7.79 1.35 22.86
C ILE A 39 -6.98 1.20 21.56
N TYR A 40 -7.64 1.30 20.40
CA TYR A 40 -6.94 1.30 19.12
C TYR A 40 -6.12 2.57 18.91
N HIS A 41 -4.92 2.43 18.35
CA HIS A 41 -3.99 3.54 18.12
C HIS A 41 -4.52 4.46 17.00
N GLY A 42 -5.21 5.54 17.34
CA GLY A 42 -5.89 6.37 16.33
C GLY A 42 -4.99 7.19 15.41
N GLY A 43 -3.73 7.37 15.78
CA GLY A 43 -2.75 8.15 15.03
C GLY A 43 -1.71 7.29 14.29
N SER A 44 -1.73 5.97 14.45
CA SER A 44 -0.68 5.06 13.94
C SER A 44 -1.19 3.62 13.83
N ASP A 45 -0.33 2.73 13.35
CA ASP A 45 -0.51 1.27 13.43
C ASP A 45 -1.79 0.71 12.79
N ILE A 46 -2.35 1.41 11.81
CA ILE A 46 -3.31 0.84 10.88
C ILE A 46 -2.57 0.35 9.64
N PHE A 47 -2.84 -0.89 9.25
CA PHE A 47 -2.27 -1.55 8.10
C PHE A 47 -3.36 -1.69 7.05
N LEU A 48 -3.19 -0.99 5.94
CA LEU A 48 -4.09 -0.97 4.80
C LEU A 48 -3.31 -1.33 3.53
N THR A 49 -4.01 -1.86 2.52
CA THR A 49 -3.44 -1.95 1.18
C THR A 49 -3.30 -0.54 0.58
N PRO A 50 -2.34 -0.30 -0.34
CA PRO A 50 -2.25 0.99 -1.04
C PRO A 50 -3.55 1.37 -1.76
N ARG A 51 -4.29 0.37 -2.25
CA ARG A 51 -5.60 0.56 -2.88
C ARG A 51 -6.63 1.10 -1.89
N ASP A 52 -6.68 0.56 -0.67
CA ASP A 52 -7.61 1.02 0.36
C ASP A 52 -7.23 2.40 0.92
N MET A 53 -5.94 2.70 1.02
CA MET A 53 -5.45 4.06 1.27
C MET A 53 -5.94 5.03 0.18
N ALA A 54 -5.87 4.62 -1.10
CA ALA A 54 -6.33 5.45 -2.21
C ALA A 54 -7.84 5.70 -2.17
N LYS A 55 -8.65 4.73 -1.69
CA LYS A 55 -10.10 4.95 -1.47
C LYS A 55 -10.34 6.07 -0.46
N PHE A 56 -9.56 6.13 0.62
CA PHE A 56 -9.64 7.22 1.60
C PHE A 56 -9.24 8.57 0.99
N GLY A 57 -8.15 8.61 0.21
CA GLY A 57 -7.78 9.83 -0.54
C GLY A 57 -8.85 10.26 -1.53
N TYR A 58 -9.44 9.32 -2.28
CA TYR A 58 -10.50 9.56 -3.25
C TYR A 58 -11.78 10.09 -2.60
N LEU A 59 -12.12 9.56 -1.42
CA LEU A 59 -13.23 10.07 -0.62
C LEU A 59 -13.04 11.57 -0.33
N PHE A 60 -11.84 12.00 0.08
CA PHE A 60 -11.54 13.40 0.34
C PHE A 60 -11.46 14.25 -0.93
N LEU A 61 -10.90 13.71 -2.02
CA LEU A 61 -10.91 14.33 -3.35
C LEU A 61 -12.34 14.66 -3.79
N ASN A 62 -13.27 13.73 -3.55
CA ASN A 62 -14.69 13.86 -3.87
C ASN A 62 -15.51 14.52 -2.76
N ASN A 63 -14.90 15.41 -1.97
CA ASN A 63 -15.58 16.20 -0.94
C ASN A 63 -16.38 15.34 0.07
N GLY A 64 -15.89 14.13 0.36
CA GLY A 64 -16.47 13.18 1.30
C GLY A 64 -17.60 12.32 0.73
N GLN A 65 -17.76 12.30 -0.60
CA GLN A 65 -18.72 11.44 -1.28
C GLN A 65 -18.09 10.14 -1.80
N TRP A 66 -18.81 9.04 -1.66
CA TRP A 66 -18.45 7.73 -2.19
C TRP A 66 -19.70 7.05 -2.75
N ASN A 67 -19.69 6.70 -4.03
CA ASN A 67 -20.85 6.13 -4.74
C ASN A 67 -22.16 6.88 -4.43
N GLU A 68 -22.17 8.20 -4.68
CA GLU A 68 -23.32 9.10 -4.45
C GLU A 68 -23.74 9.29 -2.98
N LYS A 69 -23.11 8.58 -2.04
CA LYS A 69 -23.39 8.71 -0.60
C LYS A 69 -22.39 9.67 0.05
N GLN A 70 -22.89 10.61 0.83
CA GLN A 70 -22.06 11.47 1.67
C GLN A 70 -21.59 10.67 2.91
N ILE A 71 -20.31 10.30 2.96
CA ILE A 71 -19.71 9.55 4.08
C ILE A 71 -19.10 10.52 5.10
N VAL A 72 -18.36 11.51 4.61
CA VAL A 72 -17.75 12.57 5.44
C VAL A 72 -18.40 13.89 5.04
N PRO A 73 -18.93 14.73 5.95
CA PRO A 73 -19.56 15.99 5.55
C PRO A 73 -18.62 16.86 4.70
N LYS A 74 -19.12 17.41 3.58
CA LYS A 74 -18.35 18.29 2.69
C LYS A 74 -17.68 19.45 3.44
N GLU A 75 -18.41 20.06 4.37
CA GLU A 75 -17.87 21.13 5.21
C GLU A 75 -16.74 20.64 6.13
N TRP A 76 -16.79 19.39 6.60
CA TRP A 76 -15.68 18.81 7.37
C TRP A 76 -14.46 18.54 6.49
N VAL A 77 -14.64 18.05 5.26
CA VAL A 77 -13.52 17.89 4.31
C VAL A 77 -12.84 19.23 4.09
N LYS A 78 -13.60 20.28 3.74
CA LYS A 78 -13.06 21.64 3.56
C LYS A 78 -12.38 22.18 4.82
N LYS A 79 -13.01 22.01 5.98
CA LYS A 79 -12.48 22.53 7.25
C LYS A 79 -11.20 21.79 7.68
N SER A 80 -11.16 20.47 7.50
CA SER A 80 -10.03 19.62 7.90
C SER A 80 -8.81 19.76 6.99
N THR A 81 -9.02 20.04 5.71
CA THR A 81 -7.96 20.17 4.69
C THR A 81 -7.52 21.62 4.44
N THR A 82 -7.87 22.55 5.33
CA THR A 82 -7.44 23.95 5.25
C THR A 82 -6.50 24.30 6.39
N LYS A 83 -5.50 25.14 6.10
CA LYS A 83 -4.51 25.63 7.07
C LYS A 83 -5.17 26.07 8.39
N LYS A 84 -4.62 25.60 9.51
CA LYS A 84 -4.92 26.02 10.88
C LYS A 84 -3.68 26.51 11.60
N VAL A 85 -2.53 25.93 11.29
CA VAL A 85 -1.22 26.27 11.84
C VAL A 85 -0.25 26.51 10.69
N ASN A 86 0.51 27.60 10.79
CA ASN A 86 1.62 27.88 9.91
C ASN A 86 2.88 27.26 10.50
N ILE A 87 3.61 26.46 9.71
CA ILE A 87 4.89 25.91 10.16
C ILE A 87 5.99 26.84 9.66
N PRO A 88 6.93 27.25 10.51
CA PRO A 88 8.05 28.06 10.10
C PRO A 88 8.86 27.43 8.96
N ALA A 89 9.39 28.26 8.07
CA ALA A 89 10.18 27.81 6.93
C ALA A 89 11.58 27.30 7.32
N ASP A 90 11.97 27.44 8.58
CA ASP A 90 13.20 26.90 9.18
C ASP A 90 12.93 25.66 10.05
N ASP A 91 11.70 25.15 10.06
CA ASP A 91 11.36 23.91 10.77
C ASP A 91 12.04 22.71 10.10
N LEU A 92 12.85 21.98 10.88
CA LEU A 92 13.66 20.88 10.39
C LEU A 92 12.86 19.68 9.87
N TYR A 93 11.57 19.55 10.19
CA TYR A 93 10.79 18.33 9.89
C TYR A 93 9.69 18.58 8.86
N ALA A 94 9.18 19.80 8.78
CA ALA A 94 8.04 20.13 7.93
C ALA A 94 8.21 21.47 7.23
N THR A 95 9.45 21.79 6.83
CA THR A 95 9.78 23.01 6.09
C THR A 95 8.79 23.28 4.96
N GLY A 96 8.18 24.46 4.95
CA GLY A 96 7.28 24.89 3.88
C GLY A 96 5.89 24.22 3.87
N LEU A 97 5.59 23.36 4.85
CA LEU A 97 4.25 22.81 5.06
C LEU A 97 3.43 23.69 5.98
N ASN A 98 2.12 23.54 5.88
CA ASN A 98 1.18 24.01 6.89
C ASN A 98 0.46 22.81 7.48
N TYR A 99 -0.30 23.02 8.55
CA TYR A 99 -1.04 21.94 9.17
C TYR A 99 -2.51 22.31 9.41
N GLY A 100 -3.39 21.34 9.17
CA GLY A 100 -4.82 21.44 9.41
C GLY A 100 -5.36 20.13 9.96
N TYR A 101 -5.74 20.11 11.25
CA TYR A 101 -6.28 18.94 11.93
C TYR A 101 -5.42 17.67 11.87
N TRP A 102 -5.58 16.84 10.84
CA TRP A 102 -4.84 15.59 10.64
C TRP A 102 -4.18 15.54 9.26
N TRP A 103 -4.02 16.71 8.64
CA TRP A 103 -3.52 16.88 7.28
C TRP A 103 -2.35 17.87 7.27
N TRP A 104 -1.28 17.47 6.60
CA TRP A 104 -0.26 18.40 6.13
C TRP A 104 -0.77 19.10 4.87
N ILE A 105 -0.61 20.42 4.80
CA ILE A 105 -1.20 21.28 3.79
C ILE A 105 -0.10 21.98 3.01
N GLN A 106 -0.14 21.83 1.68
CA GLN A 106 0.59 22.64 0.72
C GLN A 106 -0.37 23.50 -0.09
N GLU A 107 0.15 24.38 -0.95
CA GLU A 107 -0.66 25.32 -1.72
C GLU A 107 -1.74 24.63 -2.57
N LYS A 108 -1.41 23.51 -3.23
CA LYS A 108 -2.30 22.79 -4.17
C LYS A 108 -2.61 21.35 -3.79
N ALA A 109 -2.16 20.92 -2.61
CA ALA A 109 -2.32 19.55 -2.15
C ALA A 109 -2.43 19.48 -0.64
N TYR A 110 -3.05 18.43 -0.15
CA TYR A 110 -3.01 18.05 1.26
C TYR A 110 -2.70 16.56 1.38
N MET A 111 -2.03 16.18 2.46
CA MET A 111 -1.57 14.81 2.64
C MET A 111 -1.66 14.29 4.07
N ALA A 112 -1.98 13.01 4.20
CA ALA A 112 -1.69 12.24 5.38
C ALA A 112 -0.29 11.66 5.20
N TRP A 113 0.62 12.02 6.11
CA TRP A 113 2.02 11.62 6.07
C TRP A 113 2.37 10.87 7.35
N GLY A 114 2.86 9.64 7.20
CA GLY A 114 3.35 8.78 8.26
C GLY A 114 4.82 8.42 8.09
N ALA A 115 5.46 8.09 9.22
CA ALA A 115 6.82 7.61 9.31
C ALA A 115 7.10 6.41 8.39
N GLY A 116 8.31 6.32 7.85
CA GLY A 116 8.75 5.26 6.95
C GLY A 116 8.35 5.44 5.49
N GLY A 117 7.85 6.63 5.13
CA GLY A 117 7.46 6.98 3.76
C GLY A 117 6.03 6.59 3.40
N GLN A 118 5.09 6.67 4.35
CA GLN A 118 3.67 6.44 4.06
C GLN A 118 2.99 7.75 3.68
N TYR A 119 2.41 7.81 2.48
CA TYR A 119 1.74 9.01 1.99
C TYR A 119 0.39 8.70 1.38
N ILE A 120 -0.60 9.52 1.73
CA ILE A 120 -1.82 9.70 0.94
C ILE A 120 -1.86 11.18 0.57
N ILE A 121 -1.60 11.49 -0.69
CA ILE A 121 -1.54 12.87 -1.21
C ILE A 121 -2.76 13.09 -2.09
N VAL A 122 -3.51 14.16 -1.83
CA VAL A 122 -4.68 14.53 -2.60
C VAL A 122 -4.44 15.91 -3.22
N SER A 123 -4.58 15.97 -4.54
CA SER A 123 -4.38 17.19 -5.34
C SER A 123 -5.68 17.51 -6.08
N PRO A 124 -6.59 18.30 -5.48
CA PRO A 124 -7.91 18.57 -6.04
C PRO A 124 -7.86 19.19 -7.44
N ASP A 125 -6.96 20.14 -7.65
CA ASP A 125 -6.80 20.84 -8.94
C ASP A 125 -6.40 19.90 -10.08
N LEU A 126 -5.74 18.80 -9.76
CA LEU A 126 -5.32 17.77 -10.72
C LEU A 126 -6.26 16.57 -10.77
N ASN A 127 -7.36 16.59 -9.98
CA ASN A 127 -8.25 15.45 -9.77
C ASN A 127 -7.48 14.14 -9.45
N LEU A 128 -6.47 14.23 -8.57
CA LEU A 128 -5.46 13.19 -8.39
C LEU A 128 -5.32 12.76 -6.92
N VAL A 129 -5.18 11.45 -6.72
CA VAL A 129 -4.74 10.83 -5.47
C VAL A 129 -3.47 10.04 -5.74
N VAL A 130 -2.44 10.26 -4.92
CA VAL A 130 -1.20 9.52 -4.97
C VAL A 130 -1.00 8.81 -3.63
N VAL A 131 -0.71 7.52 -3.68
CA VAL A 131 -0.40 6.71 -2.50
C VAL A 131 0.99 6.13 -2.62
N PHE A 132 1.76 6.26 -1.55
CA PHE A 132 3.02 5.57 -1.38
C PHE A 132 3.02 4.81 -0.06
N THR A 133 3.51 3.57 -0.13
CA THR A 133 3.86 2.77 1.04
C THR A 133 5.31 2.35 0.88
N ALA A 134 6.10 2.53 1.93
CA ALA A 134 7.51 2.20 1.93
C ALA A 134 7.92 1.65 3.30
N ASP A 135 9.13 1.10 3.37
CA ASP A 135 9.77 0.69 4.63
C ASP A 135 11.18 1.29 4.64
N GLY A 136 11.24 2.62 4.68
CA GLY A 136 12.48 3.40 4.63
C GLY A 136 12.79 4.10 5.95
N PHE A 137 14.04 4.51 6.14
CA PHE A 137 14.40 5.36 7.27
C PHE A 137 13.83 6.78 7.08
N ASP A 138 13.29 7.36 8.15
CA ASP A 138 12.89 8.77 8.24
C ASP A 138 14.12 9.68 8.18
N ASN A 139 14.79 9.74 7.03
CA ASN A 139 15.82 10.72 6.79
C ASN A 139 15.16 11.95 6.18
N ILE A 140 15.05 13.00 6.99
CA ILE A 140 14.39 14.27 6.71
C ILE A 140 14.78 14.86 5.35
N ASN A 141 16.05 14.72 4.95
CA ASN A 141 16.56 15.21 3.65
C ASN A 141 15.93 14.49 2.44
N LEU A 142 15.25 13.37 2.63
CA LEU A 142 14.55 12.65 1.57
C LEU A 142 13.15 13.21 1.30
N TYR A 143 12.52 13.97 2.21
CA TYR A 143 11.18 14.52 1.94
C TYR A 143 11.20 15.50 0.76
N GLU A 144 12.10 16.48 0.77
CA GLU A 144 12.21 17.45 -0.32
C GLU A 144 12.59 16.76 -1.64
N ILE A 145 13.54 15.83 -1.59
CA ILE A 145 13.96 15.04 -2.75
C ILE A 145 12.79 14.20 -3.26
N PHE A 146 12.00 13.60 -2.36
CA PHE A 146 10.87 12.75 -2.71
C PHE A 146 9.76 13.56 -3.37
N MET A 147 9.35 14.67 -2.75
CA MET A 147 8.33 15.55 -3.28
C MET A 147 8.75 16.14 -4.62
N LYS A 148 10.01 16.56 -4.76
CA LYS A 148 10.52 17.11 -6.01
C LYS A 148 10.60 16.04 -7.09
N LEU A 149 11.38 14.98 -6.88
CA LEU A 149 11.65 13.99 -7.91
C LEU A 149 10.41 13.17 -8.23
N PHE A 150 9.76 12.56 -7.24
CA PHE A 150 8.68 11.61 -7.53
C PHE A 150 7.35 12.31 -7.79
N LEU A 151 6.98 13.27 -6.94
CA LEU A 151 5.67 13.90 -7.08
C LEU A 151 5.65 14.97 -8.17
N VAL A 152 6.53 15.97 -8.10
CA VAL A 152 6.51 17.12 -9.03
C VAL A 152 7.08 16.73 -10.40
N ASP A 153 8.32 16.24 -10.44
CA ASP A 153 9.05 16.04 -11.70
C ASP A 153 8.55 14.83 -12.49
N ASN A 154 7.90 13.85 -11.84
CA ASN A 154 7.40 12.63 -12.50
C ASN A 154 5.87 12.53 -12.51
N ILE A 155 5.18 12.61 -11.37
CA ILE A 155 3.73 12.38 -11.34
C ILE A 155 2.95 13.57 -11.88
N TYR A 156 3.17 14.78 -11.34
CA TYR A 156 2.47 15.98 -11.78
C TYR A 156 2.82 16.34 -13.22
N SER A 157 4.08 16.20 -13.64
CA SER A 157 4.50 16.42 -15.02
C SER A 157 3.89 15.42 -16.03
N ALA A 158 3.49 14.23 -15.57
CA ALA A 158 2.83 13.23 -16.39
C ALA A 158 1.32 13.45 -16.56
N VAL A 159 0.70 14.36 -15.79
CA VAL A 159 -0.71 14.73 -15.96
C VAL A 159 -0.85 15.61 -17.21
N LYS A 160 -1.16 14.97 -18.34
CA LYS A 160 -1.22 15.63 -19.67
C LYS A 160 -2.64 15.96 -20.15
N SER A 161 -3.68 15.49 -19.46
CA SER A 161 -5.06 15.66 -19.88
C SER A 161 -5.94 16.05 -18.70
N GLU A 162 -6.82 17.03 -18.92
CA GLU A 162 -7.88 17.43 -17.99
C GLU A 162 -9.18 16.64 -18.21
N MET A 163 -9.26 15.88 -19.32
CA MET A 163 -10.41 15.05 -19.65
C MET A 163 -10.08 13.55 -19.51
N PRO A 164 -11.07 12.72 -19.14
CA PRO A 164 -10.92 11.27 -19.19
C PRO A 164 -10.44 10.82 -20.56
N LEU A 165 -9.57 9.82 -20.60
CA LEU A 165 -9.22 9.17 -21.86
C LEU A 165 -10.49 8.57 -22.49
N PRO A 166 -10.62 8.63 -23.83
CA PRO A 166 -11.68 7.91 -24.52
C PRO A 166 -11.67 6.42 -24.12
N ALA A 167 -12.85 5.82 -24.04
CA ALA A 167 -12.93 4.38 -23.81
C ALA A 167 -12.16 3.62 -24.91
N ASP A 168 -11.39 2.62 -24.50
CA ASP A 168 -10.70 1.69 -25.40
C ASP A 168 -11.26 0.28 -25.21
N PRO A 169 -12.33 -0.08 -25.94
CA PRO A 169 -12.94 -1.40 -25.84
C PRO A 169 -11.99 -2.54 -26.24
N SER A 170 -10.98 -2.26 -27.07
CA SER A 170 -10.02 -3.26 -27.50
C SER A 170 -9.07 -3.61 -26.35
N ALA A 171 -8.47 -2.60 -25.72
CA ALA A 171 -7.61 -2.79 -24.55
C ALA A 171 -8.37 -3.41 -23.38
N LEU A 172 -9.63 -3.00 -23.15
CA LEU A 172 -10.48 -3.62 -22.11
C LEU A 172 -10.73 -5.10 -22.38
N LYS A 173 -11.04 -5.46 -23.63
CA LYS A 173 -11.24 -6.86 -24.03
C LYS A 173 -9.97 -7.69 -23.89
N GLU A 174 -8.82 -7.12 -24.21
CA GLU A 174 -7.51 -7.77 -24.01
C GLU A 174 -7.26 -8.03 -22.51
N LEU A 175 -7.47 -7.04 -21.66
CA LEU A 175 -7.37 -7.18 -20.21
C LEU A 175 -8.33 -8.26 -19.67
N ASP A 176 -9.59 -8.25 -20.11
CA ASP A 176 -10.59 -9.25 -19.70
C ASP A 176 -10.18 -10.68 -20.08
N ASN A 177 -9.54 -10.85 -21.25
CA ASN A 177 -9.03 -12.16 -21.67
C ASN A 177 -7.85 -12.60 -20.78
N ILE A 178 -6.91 -11.70 -20.48
CA ILE A 178 -5.78 -11.98 -19.58
C ILE A 178 -6.30 -12.37 -18.19
N LEU A 179 -7.27 -11.63 -17.65
CA LEU A 179 -7.85 -11.92 -16.33
C LEU A 179 -8.53 -13.29 -16.30
N LYS A 180 -9.29 -13.67 -17.34
CA LYS A 180 -9.90 -15.01 -17.43
C LYS A 180 -8.87 -16.14 -17.47
N GLU A 181 -7.75 -15.93 -18.15
CA GLU A 181 -6.64 -16.89 -18.17
C GLU A 181 -5.96 -17.01 -16.80
N LEU A 182 -5.82 -15.91 -16.07
CA LEU A 182 -5.23 -15.88 -14.72
C LEU A 182 -6.15 -16.46 -13.64
N GLU A 183 -7.48 -16.35 -13.79
CA GLU A 183 -8.46 -16.94 -12.87
C GLU A 183 -8.48 -18.47 -12.92
N ASN A 184 -8.17 -19.05 -14.09
CA ASN A 184 -8.11 -20.49 -14.30
C ASN A 184 -6.78 -20.85 -14.97
N PRO A 185 -5.66 -20.74 -14.23
CA PRO A 185 -4.35 -21.06 -14.79
C PRO A 185 -4.40 -22.50 -15.30
N LYS A 186 -4.13 -22.69 -16.59
CA LYS A 186 -4.10 -24.03 -17.17
C LYS A 186 -3.00 -24.81 -16.46
N GLU A 187 -3.37 -25.91 -15.80
CA GLU A 187 -2.37 -26.79 -15.20
C GLU A 187 -1.41 -27.28 -16.28
N ILE A 188 -0.13 -26.95 -16.09
CA ILE A 188 0.92 -27.46 -16.95
C ILE A 188 1.35 -28.79 -16.38
N SER A 189 0.98 -29.88 -17.04
CA SER A 189 1.47 -31.21 -16.68
C SER A 189 2.95 -31.33 -17.07
N ILE A 190 3.85 -31.32 -16.08
CA ILE A 190 5.26 -31.61 -16.30
C ILE A 190 5.42 -33.12 -16.39
N THR A 191 5.30 -33.65 -17.61
CA THR A 191 5.44 -35.09 -17.88
C THR A 191 6.90 -35.56 -17.84
N LYS A 192 7.88 -34.63 -17.97
CA LYS A 192 9.30 -34.95 -17.86
C LYS A 192 10.11 -33.77 -17.33
N LEU A 193 10.88 -34.01 -16.27
CA LEU A 193 11.82 -33.02 -15.73
C LEU A 193 12.91 -32.70 -16.78
N PRO A 194 13.16 -31.42 -17.09
CA PRO A 194 14.29 -31.03 -17.94
C PRO A 194 15.63 -31.47 -17.32
N LYS A 195 16.65 -31.73 -18.16
CA LYS A 195 17.99 -32.16 -17.68
C LYS A 195 18.58 -31.22 -16.63
N ILE A 196 18.32 -29.92 -16.75
CA ILE A 196 18.79 -28.92 -15.79
C ILE A 196 18.16 -29.13 -14.40
N GLY A 197 16.89 -29.52 -14.32
CA GLY A 197 16.24 -29.84 -13.04
C GLY A 197 16.90 -31.04 -12.35
N THR A 198 17.21 -32.11 -13.11
CA THR A 198 17.95 -33.25 -12.55
C THR A 198 19.37 -32.89 -12.11
N THR A 199 19.99 -31.92 -12.76
CA THR A 199 21.34 -31.44 -12.43
C THR A 199 21.31 -30.62 -11.15
N ILE A 200 20.39 -29.66 -11.05
CA ILE A 200 20.21 -28.80 -9.88
C ILE A 200 19.82 -29.63 -8.66
N SER A 201 18.96 -30.66 -8.82
CA SER A 201 18.55 -31.59 -7.73
C SER A 201 19.69 -32.27 -6.98
N LYS A 202 20.90 -32.28 -7.53
CA LYS A 202 22.07 -32.95 -6.94
C LYS A 202 23.01 -31.99 -6.22
N ASN A 203 22.75 -30.68 -6.28
CA ASN A 203 23.67 -29.67 -5.81
C ASN A 203 23.08 -28.91 -4.62
N ASN A 204 23.95 -28.59 -3.67
CA ASN A 204 23.74 -27.54 -2.70
C ASN A 204 24.60 -26.35 -3.09
N TYR A 205 23.99 -25.17 -3.10
CA TYR A 205 24.68 -23.92 -3.41
C TYR A 205 24.92 -23.17 -2.11
N THR A 206 26.14 -22.73 -1.90
CA THR A 206 26.53 -21.90 -0.75
C THR A 206 26.86 -20.50 -1.23
N PHE A 207 26.52 -19.51 -0.42
CA PHE A 207 26.75 -18.11 -0.73
C PHE A 207 27.87 -17.58 0.15
N GLU A 208 28.62 -16.62 -0.37
CA GLU A 208 29.49 -15.79 0.45
C GLU A 208 28.67 -14.96 1.44
N THR A 209 29.31 -14.44 2.48
CA THR A 209 28.66 -13.56 3.45
C THR A 209 28.01 -12.37 2.72
N ASN A 210 26.74 -12.13 3.01
CA ASN A 210 25.93 -11.08 2.40
C ASN A 210 25.02 -10.45 3.45
N ASP A 211 24.56 -9.22 3.16
CA ASP A 211 23.76 -8.40 4.08
C ASP A 211 22.39 -8.99 4.41
N VAL A 212 21.89 -9.90 3.57
CA VAL A 212 20.62 -10.60 3.77
C VAL A 212 20.80 -11.82 4.69
N GLY A 213 22.05 -12.25 4.95
CA GLY A 213 22.37 -13.40 5.79
C GLY A 213 22.08 -14.76 5.14
N PHE A 214 21.95 -14.81 3.81
CA PHE A 214 21.65 -16.03 3.07
C PHE A 214 22.90 -16.92 3.02
N GLN A 215 22.79 -18.19 3.44
CA GLN A 215 23.95 -19.07 3.65
C GLN A 215 24.02 -20.15 2.58
N SER A 216 22.90 -20.83 2.31
CA SER A 216 22.85 -21.91 1.34
C SER A 216 21.44 -22.15 0.81
N THR A 217 21.36 -22.81 -0.34
CA THR A 217 20.09 -23.30 -0.89
C THR A 217 20.25 -24.60 -1.66
N SER A 218 19.19 -25.41 -1.65
CA SER A 218 19.03 -26.59 -2.49
C SER A 218 17.63 -26.63 -3.08
N PHE A 219 17.51 -27.26 -4.25
CA PHE A 219 16.21 -27.47 -4.91
C PHE A 219 16.11 -28.94 -5.25
N LYS A 220 15.07 -29.64 -4.79
CA LYS A 220 14.81 -31.05 -5.13
C LYS A 220 13.52 -31.14 -5.92
N PHE A 221 13.66 -31.47 -7.20
CA PHE A 221 12.53 -31.62 -8.11
C PHE A 221 12.04 -33.07 -8.16
N SER A 222 10.74 -33.28 -7.91
CA SER A 222 10.07 -34.57 -8.07
C SER A 222 8.62 -34.36 -8.54
N ASN A 223 8.22 -35.07 -9.59
CA ASN A 223 6.89 -34.94 -10.20
C ASN A 223 6.60 -33.46 -10.57
N ASN A 224 5.51 -32.90 -10.04
CA ASN A 224 5.09 -31.50 -10.22
C ASN A 224 5.50 -30.60 -9.04
N ILE A 225 6.43 -31.01 -8.17
CA ILE A 225 6.84 -30.25 -6.99
C ILE A 225 8.35 -30.01 -7.00
N CYS A 226 8.74 -28.80 -6.63
CA CYS A 226 10.09 -28.44 -6.21
C CYS A 226 10.09 -28.23 -4.70
N VAL A 227 10.90 -29.00 -3.98
CA VAL A 227 11.22 -28.70 -2.58
C VAL A 227 12.40 -27.75 -2.58
N TRP A 228 12.17 -26.51 -2.13
CA TRP A 228 13.20 -25.50 -1.97
C TRP A 228 13.61 -25.43 -0.50
N GLU A 229 14.86 -25.79 -0.21
CA GLU A 229 15.45 -25.64 1.11
C GLU A 229 16.44 -24.48 1.06
N TYR A 230 16.40 -23.59 2.05
CA TYR A 230 17.41 -22.54 2.19
C TYR A 230 17.70 -22.20 3.64
N TYR A 231 18.91 -21.71 3.88
CA TYR A 231 19.37 -21.26 5.19
C TYR A 231 19.63 -19.76 5.16
N ILE A 232 19.03 -19.05 6.09
CA ILE A 232 19.16 -17.59 6.25
C ILE A 232 19.26 -17.25 7.73
N GLY A 233 20.30 -16.48 8.11
CA GLY A 233 20.48 -16.05 9.50
C GLY A 233 20.60 -17.19 10.52
N GLY A 234 21.10 -18.36 10.11
CA GLY A 234 21.18 -19.55 10.98
C GLY A 234 19.90 -20.38 11.07
N HIS A 235 18.84 -20.00 10.36
CA HIS A 235 17.57 -20.72 10.33
C HIS A 235 17.37 -21.43 8.98
N GLY A 236 17.00 -22.71 9.02
CA GLY A 236 16.63 -23.48 7.84
C GLY A 236 15.13 -23.37 7.56
N ILE A 237 14.77 -23.07 6.31
CA ILE A 237 13.38 -22.99 5.83
C ILE A 237 13.21 -23.97 4.67
N THR A 238 12.08 -24.67 4.65
CA THR A 238 11.68 -25.56 3.57
C THR A 238 10.35 -25.11 2.99
N LEU A 239 10.31 -24.87 1.69
CA LEU A 239 9.11 -24.52 0.93
C LEU A 239 8.84 -25.59 -0.13
N GLN A 240 7.56 -25.88 -0.36
CA GLN A 240 7.14 -26.70 -1.50
C GLN A 240 6.53 -25.79 -2.55
N VAL A 241 7.12 -25.79 -3.74
CA VAL A 241 6.66 -24.98 -4.87
C VAL A 241 6.07 -25.91 -5.92
N GLY A 242 4.78 -25.75 -6.20
CA GLY A 242 4.14 -26.46 -7.31
C GLY A 242 4.65 -25.93 -8.65
N MET A 243 5.06 -26.85 -9.53
CA MET A 243 5.58 -26.54 -10.86
C MET A 243 4.50 -26.59 -11.96
N ASN A 244 3.27 -26.97 -11.60
CA ASN A 244 2.15 -27.08 -12.53
C ASN A 244 1.30 -25.80 -12.64
N GLY A 245 1.75 -24.69 -12.06
CA GLY A 245 0.98 -23.44 -11.98
C GLY A 245 0.07 -23.33 -10.76
N ASN A 246 0.00 -24.37 -9.92
CA ASN A 246 -0.65 -24.30 -8.60
C ASN A 246 0.40 -24.00 -7.53
N TYR A 247 0.36 -22.78 -6.98
CA TYR A 247 1.21 -22.43 -5.84
C TYR A 247 0.65 -23.10 -4.59
N LEU A 248 1.41 -24.05 -4.04
CA LEU A 248 1.13 -24.69 -2.75
C LEU A 248 1.53 -23.69 -1.66
N ILE A 249 0.56 -22.91 -1.16
CA ILE A 249 0.73 -22.02 0.00
C ILE A 249 0.15 -22.73 1.22
#